data_AF-C3KNN2-F1
#
_entry.id   AF-C3KNN2-F1
#
_cell.length_a   1.000
_cell.length_b   1.000
_cell.length_c   1.000
_cell.angle_alpha   90.00
_cell.angle_beta   90.00
_cell.angle_gamma   90.00
#
_symmetry.space_group_name_H-M   'P 1'
#
loop_
_entity.id
_entity.type
_entity.pdbx_description
1 polymer ?
#
loop_
_entity_poly.entity_id
_entity_poly.type
_entity_poly.pdbx_seq_one_letter_code
_entity_poly.pdbx_strand_id
1 'polypeptide(L)'
;MPIFANAAIVICMGTMNISLPDHLKSFVDEQVAGGGYGSTSEYIRELIRRDQDRLALRRLLLDGASSAQTEPVDEHYFTSLRDRVHGQRTT
;
A
#
# COMPACT_ATOMS: atom_id res chain seq x y z
N MET A 1 20.87 -35.82 -13.35
CA MET A 1 20.81 -34.35 -13.33
C MET A 1 19.36 -33.94 -13.07
N PRO A 2 19.00 -33.47 -11.87
CA PRO A 2 17.62 -33.10 -11.60
C PRO A 2 17.30 -31.76 -12.27
N ILE A 3 16.13 -31.70 -12.89
CA ILE A 3 15.55 -30.54 -13.55
C ILE A 3 14.98 -29.63 -12.44
N PHE A 4 15.56 -28.45 -12.24
CA PHE A 4 14.94 -27.40 -11.43
C PHE A 4 13.89 -26.70 -12.31
N ALA A 5 12.64 -27.14 -12.21
CA ALA A 5 11.52 -26.40 -12.78
C ALA A 5 11.40 -25.07 -12.02
N ASN A 6 11.88 -23.99 -12.65
CA ASN A 6 11.67 -22.63 -12.20
C ASN A 6 10.15 -22.39 -12.25
N ALA A 7 9.50 -22.28 -11.08
CA ALA A 7 8.10 -21.93 -10.98
C ALA A 7 7.95 -20.51 -11.53
N ALA A 8 7.70 -20.41 -12.83
CA ALA A 8 7.25 -19.17 -13.44
C ALA A 8 6.05 -18.73 -12.62
N ILE A 9 6.20 -17.61 -11.91
CA ILE A 9 5.09 -16.93 -11.25
C ILE A 9 4.11 -16.64 -12.39
N VAL A 10 3.12 -17.50 -12.55
CA VAL A 10 1.99 -17.23 -13.44
C VAL A 10 1.27 -16.07 -12.76
N ILE A 11 1.54 -14.85 -13.23
CA ILE A 11 0.74 -13.69 -12.88
C ILE A 11 -0.62 -13.93 -13.55
N CYS A 12 -1.50 -14.67 -12.87
CA CYS A 12 -2.85 -14.90 -13.33
C CYS A 12 -3.60 -13.57 -13.21
N MET A 13 -3.85 -12.92 -14.34
CA MET A 13 -4.66 -11.71 -14.37
C MET A 13 -6.12 -12.13 -14.37
N GLY A 14 -6.81 -11.94 -13.24
CA GLY A 14 -8.27 -12.04 -13.19
C GLY A 14 -8.90 -10.93 -14.00
N THR A 15 -9.76 -11.26 -14.96
CA THR A 15 -10.54 -10.28 -15.72
C THR A 15 -11.76 -9.85 -14.91
N MET A 16 -12.02 -8.55 -14.82
CA MET A 16 -13.21 -7.99 -14.17
C MET A 16 -13.91 -7.03 -15.14
N ASN A 17 -15.13 -7.38 -15.55
CA ASN A 17 -15.95 -6.53 -16.41
C ASN A 17 -16.75 -5.55 -15.54
N ILE A 18 -16.69 -4.27 -15.86
CA ILE A 18 -17.39 -3.20 -15.13
C ILE A 18 -18.14 -2.33 -16.14
N SER A 19 -19.41 -2.09 -15.88
CA SER A 19 -20.20 -1.08 -16.60
C SER A 19 -20.14 0.25 -15.86
N LEU A 20 -19.80 1.32 -16.56
CA LEU A 20 -19.72 2.68 -16.03
C LEU A 20 -20.74 3.56 -16.76
N PRO A 21 -21.41 4.49 -16.06
CA PRO A 21 -22.13 5.59 -16.71
C PRO A 21 -21.21 6.40 -17.62
N ASP A 22 -21.75 7.00 -18.69
CA ASP A 22 -20.99 7.69 -19.72
C ASP A 22 -20.05 8.78 -19.18
N HIS A 23 -20.48 9.51 -18.14
CA HIS A 23 -19.65 10.53 -17.51
C HIS A 23 -18.40 9.95 -16.83
N LEU A 24 -18.52 8.81 -16.14
CA LEU A 24 -17.38 8.13 -15.53
C LEU A 24 -16.48 7.51 -16.58
N LYS A 25 -17.05 6.96 -17.65
CA LYS A 25 -16.26 6.44 -18.78
C LYS A 25 -15.41 7.56 -19.39
N SER A 26 -16.01 8.71 -19.69
CA SER A 26 -15.33 9.86 -20.28
C SER A 26 -14.20 10.37 -19.39
N PHE A 27 -14.46 10.45 -18.07
CA PHE A 27 -13.43 10.81 -17.10
C PHE A 27 -12.25 9.83 -17.11
N VAL A 28 -12.51 8.53 -17.13
CA VAL A 28 -11.44 7.52 -17.18
C VAL A 28 -10.67 7.59 -18.50
N ASP A 29 -11.34 7.82 -19.63
CA ASP A 29 -10.70 7.99 -20.93
C ASP A 29 -9.74 9.19 -20.93
N GLU A 30 -10.13 10.32 -20.32
CA GLU A 30 -9.27 11.50 -20.15
C GLU A 30 -8.04 11.18 -19.28
N GLN A 31 -8.23 10.44 -18.18
CA GLN A 31 -7.11 10.01 -17.34
C GLN A 31 -6.15 9.09 -18.09
N VAL A 32 -6.65 8.20 -18.94
CA VAL A 32 -5.80 7.34 -19.78
C VAL A 32 -5.05 8.16 -20.82
N ALA A 33 -5.72 9.11 -21.50
CA ALA A 33 -5.12 9.93 -22.53
C ALA A 33 -4.06 10.92 -21.99
N GLY A 34 -4.28 11.52 -20.82
CA GLY A 34 -3.42 12.55 -20.25
C GLY A 34 -2.51 12.09 -19.10
N GLY A 35 -2.86 11.00 -18.42
CA GLY A 35 -2.26 10.58 -17.14
C GLY A 35 -1.20 9.49 -17.24
N GLY A 36 -0.79 9.09 -18.45
CA GLY A 36 0.28 8.10 -18.66
C GLY A 36 -0.13 6.64 -18.42
N TYR A 37 -1.43 6.34 -18.32
CA TYR A 37 -1.93 4.97 -18.25
C TYR A 37 -2.11 4.40 -19.67
N GLY A 38 -1.71 3.16 -19.89
CA GLY A 38 -1.87 2.46 -21.17
C GLY A 38 -3.27 1.87 -21.39
N SER A 39 -4.12 1.80 -20.35
CA SER A 39 -5.49 1.30 -20.47
C SER A 39 -6.40 1.72 -19.31
N THR A 40 -7.71 1.66 -19.52
CA THR A 40 -8.73 1.79 -18.46
C THR A 40 -8.48 0.79 -17.33
N SER A 41 -8.18 -0.47 -17.65
CA SER A 41 -7.90 -1.50 -16.65
C SER A 41 -6.65 -1.22 -15.82
N GLU A 42 -5.68 -0.49 -16.36
CA GLU A 42 -4.52 -0.01 -15.61
C GLU A 42 -4.88 1.11 -14.65
N TYR A 43 -5.62 2.11 -15.13
CA TYR A 43 -6.11 3.18 -14.28
C TYR A 43 -6.94 2.66 -13.10
N ILE A 44 -7.84 1.71 -13.36
CA ILE A 44 -8.68 1.11 -12.31
C ILE A 44 -7.85 0.29 -11.31
N ARG A 45 -6.86 -0.49 -11.77
CA ARG A 45 -5.95 -1.22 -10.86
C ARG A 45 -5.19 -0.29 -9.94
N GLU A 46 -4.71 0.84 -10.48
CA GLU A 46 -4.02 1.84 -9.69
C GLU A 46 -4.96 2.53 -8.69
N LEU A 47 -6.19 2.84 -9.09
CA LEU A 47 -7.20 3.39 -8.20
C LEU A 47 -7.51 2.45 -7.01
N ILE A 48 -7.59 1.14 -7.28
CA ILE A 48 -7.80 0.13 -6.24
C ILE A 48 -6.62 0.09 -5.26
N ARG A 49 -5.37 0.15 -5.74
CA ARG A 49 -4.20 0.18 -4.85
C ARG A 49 -4.21 1.40 -3.93
N ARG A 50 -4.50 2.58 -4.48
CA ARG A 50 -4.60 3.81 -3.69
C ARG A 50 -5.71 3.73 -2.64
N ASP A 51 -6.82 3.07 -2.96
CA ASP A 51 -7.89 2.84 -2.01
C ASP A 51 -7.47 1.87 -0.89
N GLN A 52 -6.78 0.78 -1.25
CA GLN A 52 -6.19 -0.15 -0.28
C GLN A 52 -5.23 0.56 0.68
N ASP A 53 -4.34 1.41 0.16
CA ASP A 53 -3.39 2.18 0.98
C ASP A 53 -4.11 3.13 1.94
N ARG A 54 -5.18 3.81 1.48
CA ARG A 54 -6.01 4.67 2.33
C ARG A 54 -6.70 3.88 3.43
N LEU A 55 -7.26 2.72 3.11
CA LEU A 55 -7.90 1.85 4.09
C LEU A 55 -6.90 1.29 5.10
N ALA A 56 -5.70 0.92 4.66
CA ALA A 56 -4.62 0.48 5.53
C ALA A 56 -4.19 1.60 6.50
N LEU A 57 -3.97 2.82 5.99
CA LEU A 57 -3.65 3.97 6.82
C LEU A 57 -4.77 4.27 7.82
N ARG A 58 -6.03 4.28 7.37
CA ARG A 58 -7.18 4.49 8.25
C ARG A 58 -7.21 3.46 9.38
N ARG A 59 -6.92 2.20 9.08
CA ARG A 59 -6.86 1.15 10.09
C ARG A 59 -5.76 1.42 11.12
N LEU A 60 -4.55 1.75 10.68
CA LEU A 60 -3.45 2.10 11.59
C LEU A 60 -3.78 3.29 12.50
N LEU A 61 -4.47 4.31 11.98
CA LEU A 61 -4.91 5.46 12.77
C LEU A 61 -5.94 5.06 13.83
N LEU A 62 -6.89 4.19 13.49
CA LEU A 62 -7.88 3.69 14.45
C LEU A 62 -7.25 2.79 15.51
N ASP A 63 -6.31 1.92 15.11
CA ASP A 63 -5.57 1.08 16.03
C ASP A 63 -4.73 1.94 16.99
N GLY A 64 -4.08 2.99 16.49
CA GLY A 64 -3.35 3.97 17.30
C GLY A 64 -4.26 4.77 18.24
N ALA A 65 -5.40 5.25 17.75
CA ALA A 65 -6.38 5.97 18.57
C ALA A 65 -7.02 5.10 19.67
N SER A 66 -7.11 3.79 19.43
CA SER A 66 -7.63 2.81 20.40
C SER A 66 -6.56 2.29 21.35
N SER A 67 -5.29 2.63 21.12
CA SER A 67 -4.18 2.21 21.98
C SER A 67 -4.20 2.95 23.32
N ALA A 68 -3.60 2.34 24.34
CA ALA A 68 -3.48 2.97 25.64
C ALA A 68 -2.65 4.26 25.52
N GLN A 69 -3.15 5.33 26.13
CA GLN A 69 -2.40 6.58 26.18
C GLN A 69 -1.10 6.37 26.97
N THR A 70 0.01 6.78 26.38
CA THR A 70 1.31 6.76 27.04
C THR A 70 1.61 8.12 27.66
N GLU A 71 2.58 8.16 28.55
CA GLU A 71 3.17 9.41 29.00
C GLU A 71 3.66 10.26 27.81
N PRO A 72 3.69 11.59 27.95
CA PRO A 72 4.22 12.48 26.94
C PRO A 72 5.63 12.06 26.52
N VAL A 73 5.84 11.98 25.22
CA VAL A 73 7.15 11.66 24.65
C VAL A 73 8.06 12.87 24.79
N ASP A 74 9.19 12.72 25.48
CA ASP A 74 10.19 13.76 25.72
C ASP A 74 11.59 13.38 25.21
N GLU A 75 12.57 14.26 25.39
CA GLU A 75 13.95 14.01 24.95
C GLU A 75 14.60 12.83 25.69
N HIS A 76 14.21 12.61 26.95
CA HIS A 76 14.73 11.50 27.76
C HIS A 76 14.23 10.15 27.23
N TYR A 77 12.96 10.08 26.81
CA TYR A 77 12.39 8.93 26.12
C TYR A 77 13.23 8.54 24.90
N PHE A 78 13.52 9.48 24.00
CA PHE A 78 14.31 9.19 22.81
C PHE A 78 15.78 8.84 23.11
N THR A 79 16.38 9.48 24.11
CA THR A 79 17.75 9.17 24.55
C THR A 79 17.85 7.76 25.09
N SER A 80 16.94 7.37 25.99
CA SER A 80 16.89 5.99 26.52
C SER A 80 16.65 4.94 25.42
N LEU A 81 15.86 5.28 24.39
CA LEU A 81 15.61 4.41 23.24
C LEU A 81 16.87 4.17 22.41
N ARG A 82 17.64 5.24 22.13
CA ARG A 82 18.91 5.16 21.41
C ARG A 82 19.93 4.35 22.20
N ASP A 83 20.09 4.64 23.49
CA ASP A 83 21.03 3.94 24.36
C ASP A 83 20.75 2.43 24.41
N ARG A 84 19.46 2.05 24.45
CA ARG A 84 19.03 0.65 24.44
C ARG A 84 19.38 -0.06 23.13
N VAL A 85 19.23 0.60 21.98
CA VAL A 85 19.61 0.04 20.67
C VAL A 85 21.13 -0.08 20.56
N HIS A 86 21.89 0.89 21.08
CA HIS A 86 23.35 0.84 21.06
C HIS A 86 23.93 -0.22 22.01
N GLY A 87 23.35 -0.41 23.19
CA GLY A 87 23.75 -1.45 24.14
C GLY A 87 23.44 -2.88 23.69
N GLN A 88 22.49 -3.07 22.75
CA GLN A 88 22.17 -4.38 22.17
C GLN A 88 23.13 -4.81 21.06
N ARG A 89 24.01 -3.93 20.55
CA ARG A 89 24.97 -4.24 19.47
C ARG A 89 26.35 -4.66 19.99
N THR A 90 26.55 -4.68 21.31
CA THR A 90 27.83 -4.98 21.96
C THR A 90 27.91 -6.39 22.57
N THR A 91 27.03 -7.31 22.15
CA THR A 91 27.11 -8.75 22.45
C THR A 91 27.01 -9.53 21.14
#